data_AF-A0A831PLD9-F1
#
_entry.id   AF-A0A831PLD9-F1
#
_cell.length_a   1.000
_cell.length_b   1.000
_cell.length_c   1.000
_cell.angle_alpha   90.00
_cell.angle_beta   90.00
_cell.angle_gamma   90.00
#
_symmetry.space_group_name_H-M   'P 1'
#
loop_
_entity.id
_entity.type
_entity.pdbx_description
1 polymer ?
#
loop_
_entity_poly.entity_id
_entity_poly.type
_entity_poly.pdbx_seq_one_letter_code
_entity_poly.pdbx_strand_id
1 'polypeptide(L)'
;MASKNLYLSIIVRSCFLAVSALLMGWLFFDRHSPILGIFLVLIFIVQVTELISFLNRTNQKIAFFFDAIQNDDSTLRFPENTSDKSLKELNVSLNRVNNLIKNVKFELQEQEQYFKTILEHVSVGIIVYNEKGNIFLSNTVARNLLNYET
;
A
#
# COMPACT_ATOMS: atom_id res chain seq x y z
N MET A 1 14.13 -11.62 -9.31
CA MET A 1 14.14 -13.11 -9.20
C MET A 1 13.35 -13.64 -8.00
N ALA A 2 12.62 -12.80 -7.24
CA ALA A 2 11.94 -13.20 -5.98
C ALA A 2 10.46 -13.61 -6.12
N SER A 3 9.74 -13.24 -7.19
CA SER A 3 8.39 -13.75 -7.48
C SER A 3 8.36 -15.28 -7.64
N LYS A 4 9.48 -15.84 -8.10
CA LYS A 4 9.68 -17.28 -8.18
C LYS A 4 9.58 -17.95 -6.81
N ASN A 5 9.96 -17.31 -5.70
CA ASN A 5 10.00 -17.95 -4.38
C ASN A 5 8.62 -18.10 -3.73
N LEU A 6 7.71 -17.12 -3.89
CA LEU A 6 6.32 -17.26 -3.44
C LEU A 6 5.58 -18.31 -4.28
N TYR A 7 5.76 -18.24 -5.59
CA TYR A 7 5.21 -19.24 -6.50
C TYR A 7 5.80 -20.63 -6.23
N LEU A 8 7.10 -20.73 -5.92
CA LEU A 8 7.75 -21.98 -5.49
C LEU A 8 7.17 -22.49 -4.18
N SER A 9 6.92 -21.61 -3.20
CA SER A 9 6.42 -22.04 -1.89
C SER A 9 4.99 -22.57 -1.99
N ILE A 10 4.15 -21.93 -2.81
CA ILE A 10 2.80 -22.40 -3.12
C ILE A 10 2.85 -23.70 -3.92
N ILE A 11 3.72 -23.80 -4.93
CA ILE A 11 3.90 -25.03 -5.73
C ILE A 11 4.41 -26.18 -4.86
N VAL A 12 5.40 -25.94 -3.99
CA VAL A 12 5.98 -26.97 -3.12
C VAL A 12 4.93 -27.48 -2.14
N ARG A 13 4.15 -26.59 -1.52
CA ARG A 13 3.05 -26.98 -0.61
C ARG A 13 1.93 -27.73 -1.36
N SER A 14 1.55 -27.26 -2.55
CA SER A 14 0.55 -27.93 -3.39
C SER A 14 1.03 -29.29 -3.90
N CYS A 15 2.31 -29.41 -4.25
CA CYS A 15 2.95 -30.67 -4.63
C CYS A 15 3.00 -31.64 -3.45
N PHE A 16 3.29 -31.16 -2.24
CA PHE A 16 3.27 -31.98 -1.02
C PHE A 16 1.87 -32.49 -0.68
N LEU A 17 0.83 -31.66 -0.91
CA LEU A 17 -0.58 -32.08 -0.82
C LEU A 17 -0.92 -33.15 -1.86
N ALA A 18 -0.48 -32.98 -3.12
CA ALA A 18 -0.71 -33.97 -4.17
C ALA A 18 0.00 -35.31 -3.90
N VAL A 19 1.25 -35.26 -3.42
CA VAL A 19 2.02 -36.46 -3.06
C VAL A 19 1.42 -37.17 -1.85
N SER A 20 0.96 -36.43 -0.83
CA SER A 20 0.28 -37.04 0.32
C SER A 20 -1.05 -37.67 -0.06
N ALA A 21 -1.83 -37.06 -0.97
CA ALA A 21 -3.06 -37.63 -1.50
C ALA A 21 -2.80 -38.92 -2.33
N LEU A 22 -1.73 -38.93 -3.15
CA LEU A 22 -1.33 -40.12 -3.92
C LEU A 22 -0.85 -41.27 -3.02
N LEU A 23 -0.02 -40.96 -2.00
CA LEU A 23 0.43 -41.93 -0.99
C LEU A 23 -0.74 -42.51 -0.21
N MET A 24 -1.73 -41.68 0.10
CA MET A 24 -2.95 -42.09 0.79
C MET A 24 -3.81 -43.02 -0.06
N GLY A 25 -3.96 -42.75 -1.36
CA GLY A 25 -4.64 -43.64 -2.30
C GLY A 25 -3.92 -44.98 -2.47
N TRP A 26 -2.59 -44.98 -2.47
CA TRP A 26 -1.78 -46.20 -2.59
C TRP A 26 -1.86 -47.07 -1.32
N LEU A 27 -1.78 -46.46 -0.13
CA LEU A 27 -1.93 -47.15 1.16
C LEU A 27 -3.33 -47.76 1.36
N PHE A 28 -4.37 -47.15 0.81
CA PHE A 28 -5.73 -47.70 0.89
C PHE A 28 -5.90 -49.01 0.11
N PHE A 29 -5.08 -49.21 -0.94
CA PHE A 29 -5.13 -50.42 -1.76
C PHE A 29 -4.38 -51.60 -1.13
N ASP A 30 -3.32 -51.33 -0.34
CA ASP A 30 -2.39 -52.37 0.15
C ASP A 30 -2.74 -52.94 1.53
N ARG A 31 -3.88 -52.55 2.12
CA ARG A 31 -4.45 -53.12 3.37
C ARG A 31 -3.47 -53.25 4.55
N HIS A 32 -2.42 -52.43 4.59
CA HIS A 32 -1.47 -52.37 5.69
C HIS A 32 -1.85 -51.23 6.66
N SER A 33 -2.38 -51.63 7.82
CA SER A 33 -2.60 -50.82 9.03
C SER A 33 -3.52 -49.59 8.90
N PRO A 34 -4.82 -49.67 9.29
CA PRO A 34 -5.76 -48.53 9.24
C PRO A 34 -5.32 -47.31 10.08
N ILE A 35 -4.42 -47.51 11.04
CA ILE A 35 -3.82 -46.45 11.88
C ILE A 35 -2.98 -45.46 11.07
N LEU A 36 -2.24 -45.92 10.06
CA LEU A 36 -1.43 -45.04 9.20
C LEU A 36 -2.32 -44.15 8.31
N GLY A 37 -3.44 -44.69 7.84
CA GLY A 37 -4.44 -43.93 7.08
C GLY A 37 -5.03 -42.78 7.88
N ILE A 38 -5.46 -43.04 9.13
CA ILE A 38 -5.97 -41.98 10.02
C ILE A 38 -4.93 -40.88 10.27
N PHE A 39 -3.66 -41.26 10.46
CA PHE A 39 -2.59 -40.29 10.71
C PHE A 39 -2.32 -39.38 9.50
N LEU A 40 -2.40 -39.94 8.29
CA LEU A 40 -2.31 -39.20 7.03
C LEU A 40 -3.48 -38.24 6.82
N VAL A 41 -4.72 -38.63 7.15
CA VAL A 41 -5.89 -37.72 7.12
C VAL A 41 -5.62 -36.50 8.00
N LEU A 42 -5.14 -36.73 9.23
CA LEU A 42 -4.89 -35.66 10.19
C LEU A 42 -3.84 -34.67 9.66
N ILE A 43 -2.73 -35.18 9.10
CA ILE A 43 -1.69 -34.35 8.49
C ILE A 43 -2.24 -33.56 7.30
N PHE A 44 -3.08 -34.18 6.47
CA PHE A 44 -3.68 -33.52 5.32
C PHE A 44 -4.57 -32.34 5.74
N ILE A 45 -5.42 -32.55 6.76
CA ILE A 45 -6.28 -31.49 7.30
C ILE A 45 -5.43 -30.35 7.86
N VAL A 46 -4.37 -30.65 8.62
CA VAL A 46 -3.47 -29.63 9.15
C VAL A 46 -2.83 -28.81 8.02
N GLN A 47 -2.32 -29.46 6.97
CA GLN A 47 -1.74 -28.75 5.82
C GLN A 47 -2.75 -27.84 5.10
N VAL A 48 -3.99 -28.30 4.93
CA VAL A 48 -5.04 -27.50 4.30
C VAL A 48 -5.39 -26.27 5.14
N THR A 49 -5.55 -26.44 6.47
CA THR A 49 -5.85 -25.32 7.37
C THR A 49 -4.72 -24.29 7.42
N GLU A 50 -3.46 -24.73 7.40
CA GLU A 50 -2.30 -23.83 7.36
C GLU A 50 -2.26 -23.04 6.05
N LEU A 51 -2.56 -23.68 4.92
CA LEU A 51 -2.61 -23.03 3.60
C LEU A 51 -3.70 -21.96 3.54
N ILE A 52 -4.91 -22.28 4.03
CA ILE A 52 -6.03 -21.33 4.07
C ILE A 52 -5.68 -20.15 4.97
N SER A 53 -5.11 -20.38 6.15
CA SER A 53 -4.68 -19.31 7.07
C SER A 53 -3.62 -18.40 6.46
N PHE A 54 -2.64 -18.99 5.74
CA PHE A 54 -1.62 -18.22 5.02
C PHE A 54 -2.24 -17.34 3.93
N LEU A 55 -3.15 -17.88 3.11
CA LEU A 55 -3.86 -17.12 2.08
C LEU A 55 -4.68 -15.99 2.70
N ASN A 56 -5.42 -16.28 3.77
CA ASN A 56 -6.32 -15.31 4.39
C ASN A 56 -5.56 -14.17 5.09
N ARG A 57 -4.40 -14.47 5.71
CA ARG A 57 -3.47 -13.45 6.23
C ARG A 57 -2.90 -12.56 5.12
N THR A 58 -2.71 -13.11 3.93
CA THR A 58 -2.24 -12.35 2.76
C THR A 58 -3.35 -11.44 2.25
N ASN A 59 -4.58 -11.95 2.12
CA ASN A 59 -5.75 -11.19 1.69
C ASN A 59 -6.12 -10.05 2.64
N GLN A 60 -6.12 -10.28 3.97
CA GLN A 60 -6.39 -9.21 4.94
C GLN A 60 -5.39 -8.06 4.85
N LYS A 61 -4.12 -8.36 4.56
CA LYS A 61 -3.08 -7.33 4.40
C LYS A 61 -3.25 -6.52 3.11
N ILE A 62 -3.79 -7.14 2.05
CA ILE A 62 -4.15 -6.44 0.81
C ILE A 62 -5.38 -5.56 1.03
N ALA A 63 -6.40 -6.04 1.76
CA ALA A 63 -7.56 -5.22 2.11
C ALA A 63 -7.17 -4.00 2.95
N PHE A 64 -6.34 -4.20 3.98
CA PHE A 64 -5.78 -3.11 4.80
C PHE A 64 -4.98 -2.10 3.95
N PHE A 65 -4.30 -2.56 2.91
CA PHE A 65 -3.58 -1.70 1.97
C PHE A 65 -4.52 -0.79 1.17
N PHE A 66 -5.66 -1.29 0.69
CA PHE A 66 -6.65 -0.47 -0.02
C PHE A 66 -7.35 0.52 0.90
N ASP A 67 -7.68 0.12 2.13
CA ASP A 67 -8.30 1.00 3.13
C ASP A 67 -7.35 2.13 3.59
N ALA A 68 -6.05 1.86 3.64
CA ALA A 68 -5.03 2.85 3.97
C ALA A 68 -4.74 3.83 2.81
N ILE A 69 -4.99 3.43 1.56
CA ILE A 69 -4.91 4.33 0.39
C ILE A 69 -6.15 5.22 0.30
N GLN A 70 -7.31 4.70 0.70
CA GLN A 70 -8.57 5.45 0.68
C GLN A 70 -8.62 6.53 1.77
N ASN A 71 -7.84 6.38 2.86
CA ASN A 71 -7.68 7.41 3.88
C ASN A 71 -6.47 8.30 3.53
N ASP A 72 -6.76 9.54 3.15
CA ASP A 72 -5.89 10.62 2.64
C ASP A 72 -4.61 11.00 3.45
N ASP A 73 -4.25 10.25 4.50
CA ASP A 73 -3.08 10.58 5.33
C ASP A 73 -1.77 10.12 4.67
N SER A 74 -1.15 11.07 3.99
CA SER A 74 0.08 10.98 3.21
C SER A 74 1.35 10.74 4.06
N THR A 75 1.27 9.93 5.12
CA THR A 75 2.34 9.65 6.11
C THR A 75 2.67 8.16 6.22
N LEU A 76 2.15 7.33 5.32
CA LEU A 76 2.45 5.91 5.28
C LEU A 76 3.90 5.66 4.80
N ARG A 77 4.79 5.32 5.75
CA ARG A 77 6.08 4.67 5.44
C ARG A 77 5.90 3.15 5.55
N PHE A 78 6.14 2.44 4.47
CA PHE A 78 6.03 0.98 4.45
C PHE A 78 7.23 0.36 5.16
N PRO A 79 7.03 -0.61 6.09
CA PRO A 79 8.14 -1.25 6.79
C PRO A 79 9.00 -2.07 5.82
N GLU A 80 10.27 -1.69 5.70
CA GLU A 80 11.26 -2.36 4.84
C GLU A 80 11.89 -3.60 5.52
N ASN A 81 11.53 -3.85 6.78
CA ASN A 81 12.04 -4.96 7.59
C ASN A 81 11.06 -6.15 7.63
N THR A 82 10.57 -6.55 6.46
CA THR A 82 9.72 -7.74 6.31
C THR A 82 10.58 -8.94 5.91
N SER A 83 10.27 -10.12 6.47
CA SER A 83 10.99 -11.38 6.19
C SER A 83 10.86 -11.84 4.73
N ASP A 84 9.86 -11.30 4.01
CA ASP A 84 9.65 -11.57 2.59
C ASP A 84 10.29 -10.48 1.72
N LYS A 85 11.35 -10.86 1.01
CA LYS A 85 12.15 -9.95 0.17
C LYS A 85 11.37 -9.39 -1.03
N SER A 86 10.35 -10.11 -1.51
CA SER A 86 9.47 -9.60 -2.58
C SER A 86 8.59 -8.48 -2.09
N LEU A 87 8.09 -8.60 -0.86
CA LEU A 87 7.33 -7.54 -0.19
C LEU A 87 8.23 -6.36 0.17
N LYS A 88 9.49 -6.62 0.53
CA LYS A 88 10.50 -5.57 0.73
C LYS A 88 10.72 -4.74 -0.54
N GLU A 89 10.93 -5.36 -1.71
CA GLU A 89 11.14 -4.64 -2.97
C GLU A 89 9.92 -3.79 -3.37
N LEU A 90 8.71 -4.32 -3.15
CA LEU A 90 7.47 -3.57 -3.35
C LEU A 90 7.38 -2.38 -2.39
N ASN A 91 7.60 -2.60 -1.10
CA ASN A 91 7.58 -1.54 -0.07
C ASN A 91 8.59 -0.43 -0.36
N VAL A 92 9.81 -0.78 -0.80
CA VAL A 92 10.84 0.19 -1.21
C VAL A 92 10.38 1.00 -2.43
N SER A 93 9.80 0.34 -3.43
CA SER A 93 9.30 1.02 -4.64
C SER A 93 8.14 1.97 -4.30
N LEU A 94 7.26 1.57 -3.40
CA LEU A 94 6.15 2.39 -2.92
C LEU A 94 6.65 3.58 -2.09
N ASN A 95 7.61 3.37 -1.19
CA ASN A 95 8.27 4.44 -0.43
C ASN A 95 8.94 5.45 -1.38
N ARG A 96 9.52 4.99 -2.49
CA ARG A 96 10.12 5.87 -3.52
C ARG A 96 9.07 6.74 -4.20
N VAL A 97 7.93 6.17 -4.59
CA VAL A 97 6.81 6.94 -5.18
C VAL A 97 6.26 7.97 -4.19
N ASN A 98 6.06 7.59 -2.93
CA ASN A 98 5.57 8.51 -1.90
C ASN A 98 6.53 9.70 -1.69
N ASN A 99 7.85 9.43 -1.65
CA ASN A 99 8.85 10.50 -1.58
C ASN A 99 8.82 11.42 -2.80
N LEU A 100 8.63 10.88 -4.02
CA LEU A 100 8.49 11.71 -5.22
C LEU A 100 7.27 12.61 -5.15
N ILE A 101 6.11 12.09 -4.75
CA ILE A 101 4.88 12.87 -4.59
C ILE A 101 5.08 13.97 -3.54
N LYS A 102 5.71 13.63 -2.41
CA LYS A 102 6.01 14.59 -1.35
C LYS A 102 6.92 15.72 -1.84
N ASN A 103 7.95 15.40 -2.61
CA ASN A 103 8.85 16.40 -3.17
C ASN A 103 8.12 17.31 -4.16
N VAL A 104 7.29 16.76 -5.05
CA VAL A 104 6.48 17.56 -5.99
C VAL A 104 5.50 18.48 -5.23
N LYS A 105 4.83 17.98 -4.19
CA LYS A 105 3.97 18.82 -3.34
C LYS A 105 4.75 19.95 -2.68
N PHE A 106 5.97 19.67 -2.20
CA PHE A 106 6.83 20.68 -1.60
C PHE A 106 7.26 21.74 -2.62
N GLU A 107 7.68 21.34 -3.83
CA GLU A 107 8.01 22.26 -4.92
C GLU A 107 6.82 23.15 -5.31
N LEU A 108 5.61 22.57 -5.40
CA LEU A 108 4.38 23.33 -5.65
C LEU A 108 4.10 24.35 -4.54
N GLN A 109 4.26 23.96 -3.28
CA GLN A 109 4.09 24.87 -2.14
C GLN A 109 5.12 26.01 -2.15
N GLU A 110 6.39 25.73 -2.45
CA GLU A 110 7.40 26.79 -2.62
C GLU A 110 7.05 27.72 -3.78
N GLN A 111 6.57 27.17 -4.90
CA GLN A 111 6.15 27.98 -6.05
C GLN A 111 4.94 28.87 -5.73
N GLU A 112 3.93 28.36 -5.04
CA GLU A 112 2.80 29.17 -4.57
C GLU A 112 3.26 30.29 -3.64
N GLN A 113 4.15 29.98 -2.69
CA GLN A 113 4.70 30.97 -1.77
C GLN A 113 5.53 32.03 -2.51
N TYR A 114 6.29 31.64 -3.53
CA TYR A 114 7.05 32.55 -4.38
C TYR A 114 6.12 33.54 -5.10
N PHE A 115 5.05 33.06 -5.73
CA PHE A 115 4.06 33.92 -6.39
C PHE A 115 3.36 34.85 -5.40
N LYS A 116 2.96 34.35 -4.23
CA LYS A 116 2.35 35.16 -3.17
C LYS A 116 3.28 36.29 -2.73
N THR A 117 4.56 35.99 -2.51
CA THR A 117 5.56 36.99 -2.09
C THR A 117 5.76 38.09 -3.13
N ILE A 118 5.79 37.73 -4.42
CA ILE A 118 5.85 38.71 -5.52
C ILE A 118 4.61 39.61 -5.48
N LEU A 119 3.42 39.02 -5.39
CA LEU A 119 2.16 39.78 -5.37
C LEU A 119 2.07 40.73 -4.17
N GLU A 120 2.68 40.38 -3.03
CA GLU A 120 2.72 41.24 -1.85
C GLU A 120 3.69 42.44 -2.00
N HIS A 121 4.76 42.31 -2.80
CA HIS A 121 5.80 43.34 -2.94
C HIS A 121 5.67 44.23 -4.19
N VAL A 122 4.76 43.92 -5.12
CA VAL A 122 4.50 44.80 -6.27
C VAL A 122 3.88 46.12 -5.82
N SER A 123 4.30 47.22 -6.47
CA SER A 123 3.84 48.59 -6.16
C SER A 123 2.41 48.91 -6.66
N VAL A 124 1.72 47.93 -7.25
CA VAL A 124 0.36 48.08 -7.80
C VAL A 124 -0.62 47.31 -6.90
N GLY A 125 -1.79 47.88 -6.64
CA GLY A 125 -2.87 47.18 -5.94
C GLY A 125 -3.48 46.08 -6.81
N ILE A 126 -3.46 44.84 -6.34
CA ILE A 126 -4.04 43.68 -7.04
C ILE A 126 -5.20 43.13 -6.22
N ILE A 127 -6.36 42.99 -6.87
CA ILE A 127 -7.56 42.36 -6.33
C ILE A 127 -8.05 41.32 -7.33
N VAL A 128 -8.20 40.07 -6.86
CA VAL A 128 -8.76 38.97 -7.64
C VAL A 128 -10.11 38.61 -7.03
N TYR A 129 -11.16 38.55 -7.83
CA TYR A 129 -12.50 38.14 -7.41
C TYR A 129 -12.97 36.92 -8.22
N ASN A 130 -13.83 36.11 -7.61
CA ASN A 130 -14.43 34.96 -8.29
C ASN A 130 -15.66 35.36 -9.13
N GLU A 131 -16.21 34.43 -9.92
CA GLU A 131 -17.42 34.67 -10.73
C GLU A 131 -18.65 35.09 -9.90
N LYS A 132 -18.64 34.86 -8.58
CA LYS A 132 -19.70 35.26 -7.65
C LYS A 132 -19.49 36.64 -7.03
N GLY A 133 -18.39 37.33 -7.37
CA GLY A 133 -18.04 38.66 -6.84
C GLY A 133 -17.32 38.68 -5.50
N ASN A 134 -16.94 37.52 -4.94
CA ASN A 134 -16.17 37.46 -3.69
C ASN A 134 -14.67 37.65 -3.97
N ILE A 135 -14.00 38.46 -3.14
CA ILE A 135 -12.56 38.69 -3.23
C ILE A 135 -11.81 37.42 -2.79
N PHE A 136 -11.03 36.84 -3.70
CA PHE A 136 -10.20 35.67 -3.49
C PHE A 136 -8.79 36.05 -2.99
N LEU A 137 -8.23 37.16 -3.50
CA LEU A 137 -6.90 37.63 -3.13
C LEU A 137 -6.85 39.16 -3.20
N SER A 138 -6.25 39.79 -2.19
CA SER A 138 -5.93 41.22 -2.18
C SER A 138 -4.53 41.42 -1.61
N ASN A 139 -3.64 42.06 -2.37
CA ASN A 139 -2.28 42.34 -1.89
C ASN A 139 -2.23 43.53 -0.93
N THR A 140 -1.09 43.73 -0.27
CA THR A 140 -0.89 44.79 0.74
C THR A 140 -1.12 46.18 0.17
N VAL A 141 -0.69 46.45 -1.07
CA VAL A 141 -0.89 47.76 -1.70
C VAL A 141 -2.38 48.03 -1.98
N ALA A 142 -3.15 47.05 -2.44
CA ALA A 142 -4.59 47.20 -2.63
C ALA A 142 -5.32 47.48 -1.31
N ARG A 143 -4.94 46.77 -0.24
CA ARG A 143 -5.47 46.99 1.11
C ARG A 143 -5.20 48.41 1.61
N ASN A 144 -3.97 48.90 1.43
CA ASN A 144 -3.57 50.24 1.82
C ASN A 144 -4.29 51.32 1.00
N LEU A 145 -4.44 51.15 -0.31
CA LEU A 145 -5.16 52.09 -1.18
C LEU A 145 -6.66 52.18 -0.84
N LEU A 146 -7.25 51.07 -0.39
CA LEU A 146 -8.65 51.00 0.00
C LEU A 146 -8.88 51.34 1.49
N ASN A 147 -7.84 51.70 2.25
CA ASN A 147 -7.90 51.88 3.71
C ASN A 147 -8.56 50.67 4.42
N TYR A 148 -8.31 49.47 3.90
CA TYR A 148 -8.87 48.23 4.41
C TYR A 148 -7.76 47.40 5.04
N GLU A 149 -7.45 47.66 6.30
CA GLU A 149 -6.59 46.80 7.12
C GLU A 149 -7.44 45.68 7.73
N THR A 150 -7.06 44.43 7.50
CA THR A 150 -7.59 43.26 8.22
C THR A 150 -6.45 42.55 8.90
#